data_AF-A0A970N5B0-F1
#
_entry.id   AF-A0A970N5B0-F1
#
_cell.length_a   1.000
_cell.length_b   1.000
_cell.length_c   1.000
_cell.angle_alpha   90.00
_cell.angle_beta   90.00
_cell.angle_gamma   90.00
#
_symmetry.space_group_name_H-M   'P 1'
#
loop_
_entity.id
_entity.type
_entity.pdbx_description
1 polymer ?
#
loop_
_entity_poly.entity_id
_entity_poly.type
_entity_poly.pdbx_seq_one_letter_code
_entity_poly.pdbx_strand_id
1 'polypeptide(L)'
;MTEHNSIVESVFLDWSPIWGMFNGQYYKFLAIIGGRGIGKTYGAWEYIARQYKKNKWSILEKFMWLRTTDKAIQGLKAQSGLKLCDQGVQHKYNIKVYVVGNNIYIRDMPTNGTIPLGEDWEDWKKKHPGTHVGYLLPVSTFYEVKGTEWNDVKIIFFDEVNRERGERKTFDLAYAFINQIESIARLRQDLRVVMMGNTIDDTSEILGQLNFIPRKFGIFRLRGKRTIVMYLRDSNAFKEKRAESLAYIFSNRGQVSSLDNETANKELFSPKVKYISQFPNNKFMYRIYFTHSNYFDLYSVKDGYWIGVTRIHPGVHQMFSFNPDLDGVIRYDRDRVIMLKKFYHMKHFHYQSEPIAAKFKAALETVISLK
;
A
#
# COMPACT_ATOMS: atom_id res chain seq x y z
N MET A 1 2.61 -36.29 19.76
CA MET A 1 2.16 -35.21 18.87
C MET A 1 0.68 -35.04 19.10
N THR A 2 0.29 -34.02 19.86
CA THR A 2 -1.11 -33.73 20.18
C THR A 2 -1.55 -32.59 19.28
N GLU A 3 -2.34 -32.93 18.26
CA GLU A 3 -3.07 -31.94 17.47
C GLU A 3 -4.23 -31.39 18.32
N HIS A 4 -4.12 -30.11 18.69
CA HIS A 4 -5.25 -29.36 19.20
C HIS A 4 -6.03 -28.77 18.03
N ASN A 5 -7.08 -29.48 17.63
CA ASN A 5 -8.16 -28.93 16.81
C ASN A 5 -9.10 -28.11 17.70
N SER A 6 -9.15 -26.80 17.47
CA SER A 6 -10.37 -25.99 17.31
C SER A 6 -10.02 -24.51 17.45
N ILE A 7 -9.32 -23.95 16.46
CA ILE A 7 -9.30 -22.50 16.26
C ILE A 7 -10.37 -22.23 15.21
N VAL A 8 -11.46 -21.59 15.61
CA VAL A 8 -12.33 -20.88 14.67
C VAL A 8 -11.40 -19.93 13.92
N GLU A 9 -11.05 -20.27 12.67
CA GLU A 9 -10.16 -19.46 11.83
C GLU A 9 -10.71 -18.04 11.80
N SER A 10 -10.11 -17.13 12.58
CA SER A 10 -10.57 -15.76 12.58
C SER A 10 -10.29 -15.21 11.18
N VAL A 11 -11.36 -14.89 10.45
CA VAL A 11 -11.30 -14.25 9.13
C VAL A 11 -10.53 -12.92 9.17
N PHE A 12 -10.33 -12.38 10.38
CA PHE A 12 -9.64 -11.13 10.67
C PHE A 12 -8.15 -11.31 10.95
N LEU A 13 -7.35 -10.37 10.43
CA LEU A 13 -5.92 -10.25 10.75
C LEU A 13 -5.73 -10.07 12.26
N ASP A 14 -4.95 -10.92 12.92
CA ASP A 14 -4.56 -10.67 14.31
C ASP A 14 -3.52 -9.55 14.36
N TRP A 15 -3.97 -8.39 14.81
CA TRP A 15 -3.14 -7.21 14.92
C TRP A 15 -2.21 -7.25 16.14
N SER A 16 -2.49 -8.06 17.17
CA SER A 16 -1.68 -8.13 18.39
C SER A 16 -0.20 -8.45 18.14
N PRO A 17 0.17 -9.53 17.41
CA PRO A 17 1.56 -9.82 17.07
C PRO A 17 2.17 -8.79 16.11
N ILE A 18 1.36 -8.19 15.24
CA ILE A 18 1.80 -7.12 14.32
C ILE A 18 2.23 -5.90 15.12
N TRP A 19 1.44 -5.49 16.11
CA TRP A 19 1.79 -4.42 17.03
C TRP A 19 3.00 -4.80 17.88
N GLY A 20 3.12 -6.05 18.34
CA GLY A 20 4.32 -6.53 19.02
C GLY A 20 5.60 -6.35 18.19
N MET A 21 5.54 -6.70 16.90
CA MET A 21 6.65 -6.49 15.96
C MET A 21 6.94 -5.01 15.68
N PHE A 22 5.91 -4.16 15.72
CA PHE A 22 6.00 -2.73 15.40
C PHE A 22 6.27 -1.83 16.62
N ASN A 23 6.11 -2.36 17.84
CA ASN A 23 6.34 -1.64 19.09
C ASN A 23 7.82 -1.58 19.48
N GLY A 24 8.70 -2.38 18.87
CA GLY A 24 10.15 -2.41 19.17
C GLY A 24 10.95 -1.17 18.75
N GLN A 25 10.28 -0.04 18.47
CA GLN A 25 10.79 1.27 18.01
C GLN A 25 11.65 1.33 16.74
N TYR A 26 12.29 0.23 16.32
CA TYR A 26 13.18 0.20 15.16
C TYR A 26 12.42 0.38 13.85
N TYR A 27 11.35 -0.39 13.65
CA TYR A 27 10.49 -0.25 12.48
C TYR A 27 9.54 0.93 12.67
N LYS A 28 9.51 1.82 11.66
CA LYS A 28 8.68 3.04 11.65
C LYS A 28 7.52 2.94 10.67
N PHE A 29 7.64 2.09 9.65
CA PHE A 29 6.64 1.89 8.61
C PHE A 29 6.15 0.44 8.57
N LEU A 30 4.85 0.27 8.40
CA LEU A 30 4.19 -1.01 8.18
C LEU A 30 3.31 -0.88 6.94
N ALA A 31 3.59 -1.64 5.89
CA ALA A 31 2.74 -1.72 4.71
C ALA A 31 2.00 -3.07 4.71
N ILE A 32 0.67 -3.04 4.81
CA ILE A 32 -0.19 -4.22 4.73
C ILE A 32 -0.89 -4.20 3.38
N ILE A 33 -0.54 -5.13 2.52
CA ILE A 33 -0.92 -5.16 1.11
C ILE A 33 -1.59 -6.50 0.82
N GLY A 34 -2.66 -6.45 0.04
CA GLY A 34 -3.41 -7.65 -0.28
C GLY A 34 -4.40 -8.02 0.83
N GLY A 35 -4.84 -9.27 0.84
CA GLY A 35 -5.82 -9.80 1.78
C GLY A 35 -7.10 -8.95 1.84
N ARG A 36 -7.90 -9.00 0.78
CA ARG A 36 -9.26 -8.47 0.81
C ARG A 36 -10.11 -9.30 1.78
N GLY A 37 -10.99 -8.61 2.50
CA GLY A 37 -11.86 -9.26 3.49
C GLY A 37 -11.18 -9.70 4.79
N ILE A 38 -9.88 -9.47 4.98
CA ILE A 38 -9.17 -9.83 6.23
C ILE A 38 -9.34 -8.80 7.36
N GLY A 39 -10.13 -7.75 7.12
CA GLY A 39 -10.39 -6.65 8.06
C GLY A 39 -9.17 -5.82 8.48
N LYS A 40 -8.37 -5.37 7.50
CA LYS A 40 -7.28 -4.41 7.74
C LYS A 40 -7.81 -3.13 8.44
N THR A 41 -8.79 -2.48 7.84
CA THR A 41 -9.44 -1.27 8.38
C THR A 41 -10.13 -1.55 9.72
N TYR A 42 -10.83 -2.68 9.84
CA TYR A 42 -11.45 -3.11 11.09
C TYR A 42 -10.44 -3.21 12.23
N GLY A 43 -9.33 -3.91 12.02
CA GLY A 43 -8.36 -4.14 13.08
C GLY A 43 -7.49 -2.92 13.42
N ALA A 44 -7.31 -1.98 12.49
CA ALA A 44 -6.77 -0.65 12.81
C ALA A 44 -7.70 0.11 13.78
N TRP A 45 -9.01 0.08 13.52
CA TRP A 45 -10.01 0.69 14.42
C TRP A 45 -10.16 -0.06 15.74
N GLU A 46 -10.09 -1.38 15.73
CA GLU A 46 -10.06 -2.18 16.95
C GLU A 46 -8.86 -1.81 17.84
N TYR A 47 -7.68 -1.62 17.24
CA TYR A 47 -6.52 -1.13 17.96
C TYR A 47 -6.78 0.23 18.59
N ILE A 48 -7.29 1.20 17.80
CA ILE A 48 -7.63 2.55 18.29
C ILE A 48 -8.63 2.47 19.46
N ALA A 49 -9.72 1.72 19.29
CA ALA A 49 -10.74 1.54 20.32
C ALA A 49 -10.18 0.91 21.59
N ARG A 50 -9.29 -0.08 21.47
CA ARG A 50 -8.60 -0.70 22.60
C ARG A 50 -7.67 0.27 23.33
N GLN A 51 -6.89 1.09 22.60
CA GLN A 51 -6.03 2.10 23.22
C GLN A 51 -6.86 3.18 23.94
N TYR A 52 -7.94 3.61 23.30
CA TYR A 52 -8.90 4.54 23.91
C TYR A 52 -9.49 3.96 25.21
N LYS A 53 -9.93 2.70 25.24
CA LYS A 53 -10.47 2.10 26.46
C LYS A 53 -9.43 1.89 27.57
N LYS A 54 -8.18 1.56 27.22
CA LYS A 54 -7.12 1.33 28.21
C LYS A 54 -6.64 2.62 28.88
N ASN A 55 -6.34 3.63 28.08
CA ASN A 55 -5.61 4.81 28.54
C ASN A 55 -6.36 6.12 28.33
N LYS A 56 -7.61 6.07 27.84
CA LYS A 56 -8.41 7.22 27.40
C LYS A 56 -7.63 8.20 26.52
N TRP A 57 -6.72 7.65 25.70
CA TRP A 57 -5.69 8.34 24.91
C TRP A 57 -5.52 9.79 25.34
N SER A 58 -4.57 10.02 26.27
CA SER A 58 -4.36 11.36 26.84
C SER A 58 -4.36 12.41 25.72
N ILE A 59 -4.79 13.64 26.01
CA ILE A 59 -4.90 14.72 25.01
C ILE A 59 -3.64 14.88 24.12
N LEU A 60 -2.49 14.42 24.62
CA LEU A 60 -1.19 14.47 23.97
C LEU A 60 -0.87 13.30 23.03
N GLU A 61 -1.67 12.23 22.97
CA GLU A 61 -1.45 11.08 22.10
C GLU A 61 -2.65 10.88 21.16
N LYS A 62 -2.45 11.22 19.88
CA LYS A 62 -3.46 11.14 18.84
C LYS A 62 -2.99 10.33 17.63
N PHE A 63 -3.93 10.00 16.75
CA PHE A 63 -3.62 9.48 15.43
C PHE A 63 -3.98 10.44 14.30
N MET A 64 -3.48 10.12 13.13
CA MET A 64 -3.95 10.70 11.89
C MET A 64 -4.44 9.59 10.96
N TRP A 65 -5.63 9.75 10.41
CA TRP A 65 -6.21 8.89 9.39
C TRP A 65 -6.13 9.60 8.05
N LEU A 66 -5.38 9.01 7.14
CA LEU A 66 -5.16 9.53 5.81
C LEU A 66 -5.96 8.74 4.78
N ARG A 67 -6.46 9.47 3.78
CA ARG A 67 -7.04 8.92 2.55
C ARG A 67 -6.45 9.65 1.35
N THR A 68 -6.50 9.02 0.19
CA THR A 68 -5.86 9.55 -1.03
C THR A 68 -6.36 10.94 -1.42
N THR A 69 -7.68 11.17 -1.41
CA THR A 69 -8.29 12.41 -1.94
C THR A 69 -9.32 13.02 -0.99
N ASP A 70 -9.58 14.31 -1.14
CA ASP A 70 -10.69 14.99 -0.44
C ASP A 70 -12.05 14.35 -0.69
N LYS A 71 -12.31 13.93 -1.93
CA LYS A 71 -13.56 13.27 -2.30
C LYS A 71 -13.78 11.99 -1.48
N ALA A 72 -12.72 11.20 -1.27
CA ALA A 72 -12.79 10.03 -0.41
C ALA A 72 -13.15 10.41 1.04
N ILE A 73 -12.63 11.53 1.53
CA ILE A 73 -12.91 12.02 2.89
C ILE A 73 -14.31 12.59 3.03
N GLN A 74 -14.83 13.31 2.03
CA GLN A 74 -16.20 13.81 2.05
C GLN A 74 -17.21 12.67 2.23
N GLY A 75 -16.98 11.54 1.55
CA GLY A 75 -17.80 10.34 1.72
C GLY A 75 -17.73 9.74 3.14
N LEU A 76 -16.58 9.84 3.81
CA LEU A 76 -16.42 9.41 5.20
C LEU A 76 -17.02 10.39 6.20
N LYS A 77 -16.94 11.69 5.94
CA LYS A 77 -17.53 12.76 6.77
C LYS A 77 -19.05 12.78 6.69
N ALA A 78 -19.63 12.30 5.58
CA ALA A 78 -21.07 12.17 5.43
C ALA A 78 -21.66 11.37 6.60
N GLN A 79 -22.85 11.77 7.07
CA GLN A 79 -23.48 11.20 8.26
C GLN A 79 -22.57 11.22 9.50
N SER A 80 -21.79 12.31 9.65
CA SER A 80 -20.93 12.57 10.81
C SER A 80 -19.84 11.52 11.07
N GLY A 81 -19.30 10.87 10.04
CA GLY A 81 -18.26 9.86 10.26
C GLY A 81 -18.78 8.43 10.42
N LEU A 82 -20.07 8.17 10.18
CA LEU A 82 -20.67 6.84 10.40
C LEU A 82 -19.92 5.73 9.66
N LYS A 83 -19.39 6.03 8.48
CA LYS A 83 -18.65 5.10 7.62
C LYS A 83 -17.16 5.04 7.91
N LEU A 84 -16.65 5.91 8.79
CA LEU A 84 -15.23 5.98 9.10
C LEU A 84 -14.77 4.77 9.92
N CYS A 85 -15.57 4.37 10.90
CA CYS A 85 -15.30 3.22 11.77
C CYS A 85 -16.44 2.20 11.66
N ASP A 86 -16.07 0.93 11.51
CA ASP A 86 -17.00 -0.18 11.40
C ASP A 86 -17.95 -0.28 12.61
N GLN A 87 -19.24 -0.53 12.36
CA GLN A 87 -20.26 -0.61 13.42
C GLN A 87 -19.98 -1.76 14.39
N GLY A 88 -19.39 -2.86 13.91
CA GLY A 88 -18.99 -3.98 14.75
C GLY A 88 -17.92 -3.59 15.77
N VAL A 89 -16.97 -2.72 15.41
CA VAL A 89 -15.99 -2.17 16.38
C VAL A 89 -16.70 -1.27 17.39
N GLN A 90 -17.55 -0.36 16.90
CA GLN A 90 -18.30 0.58 17.75
C GLN A 90 -19.16 -0.16 18.79
N HIS A 91 -19.88 -1.21 18.38
CA HIS A 91 -20.67 -2.04 19.28
C HIS A 91 -19.80 -2.86 20.24
N LYS A 92 -18.75 -3.53 19.74
CA LYS A 92 -17.85 -4.36 20.56
C LYS A 92 -17.22 -3.59 21.71
N TYR A 93 -16.86 -2.33 21.48
CA TYR A 93 -16.25 -1.48 22.48
C TYR A 93 -17.23 -0.51 23.15
N ASN A 94 -18.52 -0.56 22.81
CA ASN A 94 -19.53 0.37 23.29
C ASN A 94 -19.08 1.85 23.19
N ILE A 95 -18.70 2.26 21.97
CA ILE A 95 -18.24 3.60 21.64
C ILE A 95 -18.95 4.14 20.41
N LYS A 96 -18.99 5.46 20.29
CA LYS A 96 -19.37 6.17 19.06
C LYS A 96 -18.18 6.91 18.50
N VAL A 97 -17.91 6.70 17.21
CA VAL A 97 -16.93 7.50 16.45
C VAL A 97 -17.68 8.54 15.63
N TYR A 98 -17.19 9.78 15.65
CA TYR A 98 -17.73 10.85 14.84
C TYR A 98 -16.66 11.88 14.44
N VAL A 99 -16.96 12.68 13.42
CA VAL A 99 -16.04 13.69 12.87
C VAL A 99 -16.66 15.08 12.94
N VAL A 100 -15.88 16.07 13.38
CA VAL A 100 -16.21 17.51 13.34
C VAL A 100 -15.08 18.24 12.64
N GLY A 101 -15.36 18.84 11.47
CA GLY A 101 -14.31 19.39 10.61
C GLY A 101 -13.34 18.31 10.14
N ASN A 102 -12.09 18.37 10.58
CA ASN A 102 -11.06 17.34 10.37
C ASN A 102 -10.74 16.55 11.65
N ASN A 103 -11.40 16.83 12.77
CA ASN A 103 -11.11 16.20 14.05
C ASN A 103 -12.02 14.99 14.25
N ILE A 104 -11.41 13.88 14.67
CA ILE A 104 -12.06 12.61 14.97
C ILE A 104 -12.24 12.52 16.48
N TYR A 105 -13.47 12.22 16.90
CA TYR A 105 -13.83 12.05 18.29
C TYR A 105 -14.34 10.65 18.57
N ILE A 106 -14.02 10.15 19.76
CA ILE A 106 -14.61 8.94 20.32
C ILE A 106 -15.35 9.31 21.59
N ARG A 107 -16.58 8.81 21.73
CA ARG A 107 -17.39 8.94 22.94
C ARG A 107 -17.78 7.56 23.43
N ASP A 108 -17.65 7.31 24.72
CA ASP A 108 -18.27 6.16 25.36
C ASP A 108 -19.79 6.23 25.19
N MET A 109 -20.45 5.11 24.88
CA MET A 109 -21.92 5.07 24.79
C MET A 109 -22.51 4.57 26.12
N PRO A 110 -23.75 4.94 26.47
CA PRO A 110 -24.37 4.43 27.68
C PRO A 110 -24.54 2.90 27.58
N THR A 111 -24.48 2.22 28.72
CA THR A 111 -24.67 0.76 28.79
C THR A 111 -26.04 0.39 28.21
N ASN A 112 -26.07 -0.62 27.34
CA ASN A 112 -27.28 -1.07 26.62
C ASN A 112 -27.92 -0.03 25.66
N GLY A 113 -27.24 1.07 25.37
CA GLY A 113 -27.71 2.08 24.41
C GLY A 113 -28.85 2.97 24.92
N THR A 114 -29.20 2.87 26.20
CA THR A 114 -30.26 3.66 26.83
C THR A 114 -29.69 4.66 27.81
N ILE A 115 -30.07 5.93 27.68
CA ILE A 115 -29.77 6.99 28.65
C ILE A 115 -30.70 6.89 29.87
N PRO A 116 -30.31 7.46 31.03
CA PRO A 116 -31.16 7.51 32.22
C PRO A 116 -32.55 8.11 31.94
N LEU A 117 -33.58 7.56 32.60
CA LEU A 117 -34.96 8.02 32.46
C LEU A 117 -35.06 9.51 32.87
N GLY A 118 -35.67 10.33 32.01
CA GLY A 118 -35.82 11.78 32.24
C GLY A 118 -34.64 12.62 31.74
N GLU A 119 -33.61 12.01 31.16
CA GLU A 119 -32.53 12.73 30.47
C GLU A 119 -32.79 12.80 28.96
N ASP A 120 -32.46 13.94 28.34
CA ASP A 120 -32.45 14.09 26.88
C ASP A 120 -31.07 13.73 26.31
N TRP A 121 -31.06 13.21 25.07
CA TRP A 121 -29.82 12.82 24.40
C TRP A 121 -28.84 13.98 24.24
N GLU A 122 -29.29 15.20 23.97
CA GLU A 122 -28.38 16.35 23.84
C GLU A 122 -27.75 16.73 25.17
N ASP A 123 -28.50 16.67 26.26
CA ASP A 123 -27.95 16.95 27.60
C ASP A 123 -26.99 15.84 28.06
N TRP A 124 -27.31 14.58 27.78
CA TRP A 124 -26.40 13.48 28.04
C TRP A 124 -25.08 13.64 27.26
N LYS A 125 -25.14 14.05 25.99
CA LYS A 125 -23.95 14.31 25.16
C LYS A 125 -23.10 15.47 25.68
N LYS A 126 -23.73 16.52 26.24
CA LYS A 126 -23.01 17.63 26.88
C LYS A 126 -22.25 17.17 28.13
N LYS A 127 -22.87 16.29 28.94
CA LYS A 127 -22.23 15.70 30.13
C LYS A 127 -21.15 14.68 29.79
N HIS A 128 -21.25 14.03 28.64
CA HIS A 128 -20.31 13.02 28.14
C HIS A 128 -19.71 13.46 26.80
N PRO A 129 -18.91 14.54 26.77
CA PRO A 129 -18.31 15.02 25.53
C PRO A 129 -17.37 13.97 24.96
N GLY A 130 -17.28 13.90 23.62
CA GLY A 130 -16.33 13.00 22.98
C GLY A 130 -14.90 13.49 23.19
N THR A 131 -13.98 12.54 23.32
CA THR A 131 -12.55 12.77 23.39
C THR A 131 -12.00 12.95 21.97
N HIS A 132 -11.26 14.02 21.74
CA HIS A 132 -10.54 14.22 20.48
C HIS A 132 -9.37 13.24 20.40
N VAL A 133 -9.46 12.27 19.50
CA VAL A 133 -8.47 11.18 19.40
C VAL A 133 -7.58 11.26 18.17
N GLY A 134 -7.94 12.06 17.17
CA GLY A 134 -7.13 12.15 15.96
C GLY A 134 -7.70 13.01 14.88
N TYR A 135 -7.06 12.95 13.72
CA TYR A 135 -7.36 13.82 12.58
C TYR A 135 -7.68 13.00 11.33
N LEU A 136 -8.61 13.46 10.51
CA LEU A 136 -8.95 12.90 9.21
C LEU A 136 -8.50 13.88 8.12
N LEU A 137 -7.48 13.50 7.34
CA LEU A 137 -6.85 14.39 6.38
C LEU A 137 -6.59 13.71 5.02
N PRO A 138 -6.77 14.43 3.92
CA PRO A 138 -6.45 13.93 2.59
C PRO A 138 -4.94 14.03 2.35
N VAL A 139 -4.41 13.14 1.52
CA VAL A 139 -3.04 13.29 0.99
C VAL A 139 -3.01 14.32 -0.15
N SER A 140 -4.11 14.45 -0.92
CA SER A 140 -4.20 15.36 -2.06
C SER A 140 -4.00 16.84 -1.73
N THR A 141 -4.41 17.29 -0.54
CA THR A 141 -4.28 18.69 -0.09
C THR A 141 -3.30 18.85 1.06
N PHE A 142 -2.21 18.07 1.05
CA PHE A 142 -1.14 18.14 2.04
C PHE A 142 -0.54 19.56 2.22
N TYR A 143 -0.67 20.44 1.24
CA TYR A 143 -0.21 21.83 1.33
C TYR A 143 -1.02 22.68 2.31
N GLU A 144 -2.29 22.33 2.59
CA GLU A 144 -3.16 23.06 3.51
C GLU A 144 -2.84 22.79 4.98
N VAL A 145 -2.17 21.67 5.27
CA VAL A 145 -1.76 21.26 6.63
C VAL A 145 -0.35 21.73 6.99
N LYS A 146 0.32 22.47 6.11
CA LYS A 146 1.60 23.12 6.41
C LYS A 146 1.40 24.29 7.36
N GLY A 147 2.25 24.39 8.38
CA GLY A 147 2.19 25.45 9.40
C GLY A 147 1.46 25.05 10.69
N THR A 148 0.66 23.97 10.67
CA THR A 148 0.09 23.40 11.90
C THR A 148 1.11 22.53 12.64
N GLU A 149 1.07 22.54 13.97
CA GLU A 149 1.86 21.65 14.81
C GLU A 149 1.11 20.35 15.09
N TRP A 150 1.78 19.22 14.85
CA TRP A 150 1.20 17.87 14.97
C TRP A 150 1.90 17.03 16.05
N ASN A 151 2.41 17.70 17.11
CA ASN A 151 3.26 17.11 18.15
C ASN A 151 2.59 15.97 18.94
N ASP A 152 1.26 15.98 18.99
CA ASP A 152 0.41 15.00 19.64
C ASP A 152 0.16 13.74 18.79
N VAL A 153 0.38 13.78 17.48
CA VAL A 153 0.21 12.62 16.61
C VAL A 153 1.35 11.62 16.84
N LYS A 154 1.04 10.37 17.20
CA LYS A 154 2.01 9.27 17.39
C LYS A 154 1.91 8.18 16.33
N ILE A 155 0.76 8.08 15.67
CA ILE A 155 0.52 7.07 14.63
C ILE A 155 -0.29 7.63 13.47
N ILE A 156 0.09 7.24 12.27
CA ILE A 156 -0.57 7.60 11.03
C ILE A 156 -1.09 6.32 10.38
N PHE A 157 -2.38 6.26 10.10
CA PHE A 157 -3.02 5.21 9.32
C PHE A 157 -3.33 5.76 7.94
N PHE A 158 -2.64 5.30 6.92
CA PHE A 158 -2.99 5.58 5.53
C PHE A 158 -3.82 4.42 5.01
N ASP A 159 -5.13 4.61 5.01
CA ASP A 159 -6.11 3.62 4.59
C ASP A 159 -6.46 3.77 3.11
N GLU A 160 -6.73 2.64 2.46
CA GLU A 160 -6.98 2.56 1.03
C GLU A 160 -5.93 3.33 0.21
N VAL A 161 -4.67 2.88 0.33
CA VAL A 161 -3.58 3.26 -0.57
C VAL A 161 -3.86 2.67 -1.95
N ASN A 162 -4.86 3.23 -2.62
CA ASN A 162 -5.29 2.90 -3.96
C ASN A 162 -5.87 4.15 -4.63
N ARG A 163 -5.77 4.16 -5.96
CA ARG A 163 -6.59 4.98 -6.83
C ARG A 163 -7.53 4.05 -7.56
N GLU A 164 -8.78 4.46 -7.77
CA GLU A 164 -9.68 3.61 -8.56
C GLU A 164 -9.19 3.55 -10.02
N ARG A 165 -9.28 2.38 -10.65
CA ARG A 165 -8.95 2.23 -12.07
C ARG A 165 -9.86 3.15 -12.89
N GLY A 166 -9.28 4.12 -13.57
CA GLY A 166 -10.00 5.14 -14.34
C GLY A 166 -10.02 6.52 -13.69
N GLU A 167 -9.62 6.65 -12.41
CA GLU A 167 -9.46 7.96 -11.77
C GLU A 167 -8.29 8.73 -12.43
N ARG A 168 -8.52 10.01 -12.74
CA ARG A 168 -7.49 10.87 -13.36
C ARG A 168 -6.32 11.02 -12.38
N LYS A 169 -5.10 10.72 -12.83
CA LYS A 169 -3.86 10.98 -12.06
C LYS A 169 -3.61 12.48 -11.96
N THR A 170 -4.17 13.13 -10.95
CA THR A 170 -4.08 14.58 -10.76
C THR A 170 -2.82 15.02 -10.00
N PHE A 171 -2.20 14.12 -9.22
CA PHE A 171 -0.97 14.39 -8.47
C PHE A 171 -0.12 13.13 -8.31
N ASP A 172 1.12 13.26 -7.85
CA ASP A 172 1.99 12.12 -7.47
C ASP A 172 1.69 11.75 -6.00
N LEU A 173 1.14 10.55 -5.76
CA LEU A 173 0.69 10.14 -4.43
C LEU A 173 1.87 9.89 -3.49
N ALA A 174 2.93 9.25 -3.99
CA ALA A 174 4.10 8.94 -3.21
C ALA A 174 4.82 10.23 -2.77
N TYR A 175 4.99 11.17 -3.69
CA TYR A 175 5.59 12.47 -3.39
C TYR A 175 4.74 13.27 -2.39
N ALA A 176 3.42 13.37 -2.62
CA ALA A 176 2.52 14.08 -1.71
C ALA A 176 2.54 13.46 -0.30
N PHE A 177 2.51 12.14 -0.21
CA PHE A 177 2.57 11.42 1.05
C PHE A 177 3.89 11.66 1.79
N ILE A 178 5.04 11.58 1.11
CA ILE A 178 6.35 11.85 1.73
C ILE A 178 6.40 13.28 2.27
N ASN A 179 5.97 14.28 1.50
CA ASN A 179 5.92 15.67 1.96
C ASN A 179 4.98 15.88 3.14
N GLN A 180 3.86 15.16 3.17
CA GLN A 180 2.92 15.22 4.28
C GLN A 180 3.54 14.63 5.55
N ILE A 181 4.18 13.46 5.46
CA ILE A 181 4.93 12.86 6.57
C ILE A 181 6.05 13.78 7.04
N GLU A 182 6.80 14.40 6.13
CA GLU A 182 7.84 15.37 6.47
C GLU A 182 7.28 16.58 7.22
N SER A 183 6.11 17.09 6.80
CA SER A 183 5.45 18.22 7.45
C SER A 183 4.90 17.88 8.85
N ILE A 184 4.37 16.66 9.03
CA ILE A 184 3.82 16.18 10.30
C ILE A 184 4.93 15.79 11.28
N ALA A 185 5.91 15.02 10.80
CA ALA A 185 7.00 14.52 11.62
C ALA A 185 8.02 15.61 11.93
N ARG A 186 8.28 16.53 10.99
CA ARG A 186 9.41 17.46 11.07
C ARG A 186 10.69 16.68 11.41
N LEU A 187 11.26 16.91 12.59
CA LEU A 187 12.47 16.22 13.08
C LEU A 187 12.17 15.02 14.00
N ARG A 188 10.90 14.75 14.30
CA ARG A 188 10.49 13.72 15.24
C ARG A 188 10.68 12.32 14.69
N GLN A 189 11.07 11.40 15.57
CA GLN A 189 11.29 9.98 15.25
C GLN A 189 10.33 9.05 16.02
N ASP A 190 9.44 9.60 16.84
CA ASP A 190 8.48 8.87 17.67
C ASP A 190 7.17 8.54 16.92
N LEU A 191 7.08 8.91 15.65
CA LEU A 191 5.96 8.62 14.77
C LEU A 191 6.05 7.23 14.14
N ARG A 192 4.89 6.65 13.90
CA ARG A 192 4.72 5.37 13.23
C ARG A 192 3.68 5.49 12.13
N VAL A 193 3.87 4.75 11.06
CA VAL A 193 3.04 4.82 9.86
C VAL A 193 2.58 3.43 9.45
N VAL A 194 1.27 3.25 9.33
CA VAL A 194 0.62 2.03 8.84
C VAL A 194 -0.08 2.35 7.52
N MET A 195 0.36 1.73 6.44
CA MET A 195 -0.18 1.87 5.10
C MET A 195 -0.96 0.61 4.76
N MET A 196 -2.22 0.75 4.34
CA MET A 196 -3.11 -0.36 4.05
C MET A 196 -3.61 -0.25 2.62
N GLY A 197 -3.33 -1.26 1.81
CA GLY A 197 -3.74 -1.30 0.41
C GLY A 197 -4.28 -2.66 0.00
N ASN A 198 -5.07 -2.66 -1.07
CA ASN A 198 -5.82 -3.83 -1.47
C ASN A 198 -5.09 -4.73 -2.46
N THR A 199 -4.27 -4.17 -3.34
CA THR A 199 -3.46 -4.93 -4.31
C THR A 199 -2.05 -4.35 -4.44
N ILE A 200 -1.13 -5.11 -5.04
CA ILE A 200 0.23 -4.62 -5.36
C ILE A 200 0.18 -3.48 -6.38
N ASP A 201 -0.69 -3.59 -7.38
CA ASP A 201 -0.85 -2.58 -8.44
C ASP A 201 -1.26 -1.24 -7.84
N ASP A 202 -2.24 -1.28 -6.93
CA ASP A 202 -2.77 -0.10 -6.24
C ASP A 202 -1.73 0.57 -5.31
N THR A 203 -0.82 -0.22 -4.74
CA THR A 203 0.21 0.23 -3.80
C THR A 203 1.57 0.42 -4.44
N SER A 204 1.65 0.29 -5.77
CA SER A 204 2.90 0.28 -6.53
C SER A 204 3.70 1.58 -6.36
N GLU A 205 3.04 2.72 -6.27
CA GLU A 205 3.70 4.03 -6.07
C GLU A 205 4.43 4.08 -4.71
N ILE A 206 3.83 3.56 -3.63
CA ILE A 206 4.45 3.47 -2.31
C ILE A 206 5.53 2.39 -2.26
N LEU A 207 5.25 1.21 -2.82
CA LEU A 207 6.22 0.10 -2.89
C LEU A 207 7.47 0.48 -3.70
N GLY A 208 7.31 1.31 -4.73
CA GLY A 208 8.40 1.88 -5.52
C GLY A 208 9.38 2.70 -4.67
N GLN A 209 8.88 3.49 -3.70
CA GLN A 209 9.72 4.26 -2.77
C GLN A 209 10.52 3.36 -1.82
N LEU A 210 9.99 2.18 -1.51
CA LEU A 210 10.70 1.18 -0.72
C LEU A 210 11.73 0.40 -1.56
N ASN A 211 11.74 0.58 -2.88
CA ASN A 211 12.49 -0.22 -3.85
C ASN A 211 12.26 -1.72 -3.64
N PHE A 212 11.01 -2.11 -3.36
CA PHE A 212 10.65 -3.49 -3.02
C PHE A 212 9.27 -3.84 -3.56
N ILE A 213 9.18 -4.92 -4.34
CA ILE A 213 7.91 -5.48 -4.81
C ILE A 213 7.88 -6.97 -4.42
N PRO A 214 6.97 -7.39 -3.51
CA PRO A 214 6.92 -8.77 -3.05
C PRO A 214 6.40 -9.69 -4.17
N ARG A 215 7.10 -10.82 -4.41
CA ARG A 215 6.71 -11.83 -5.41
C ARG A 215 5.87 -12.99 -4.84
N LYS A 216 5.94 -13.19 -3.52
CA LYS A 216 5.22 -14.24 -2.81
C LYS A 216 4.58 -13.66 -1.56
N PHE A 217 3.45 -14.22 -1.16
CA PHE A 217 2.81 -13.87 0.10
C PHE A 217 3.76 -14.16 1.27
N GLY A 218 3.73 -13.29 2.28
CA GLY A 218 4.59 -13.38 3.45
C GLY A 218 4.85 -12.03 4.11
N ILE A 219 5.71 -12.07 5.13
CA ILE A 219 6.14 -10.90 5.88
C ILE A 219 7.61 -10.63 5.56
N PHE A 220 7.90 -9.42 5.10
CA PHE A 220 9.22 -8.98 4.66
C PHE A 220 9.71 -7.83 5.55
N ARG A 221 10.92 -7.97 6.09
CA ARG A 221 11.53 -6.98 6.98
C ARG A 221 12.64 -6.23 6.24
N LEU A 222 12.36 -5.00 5.80
CA LEU A 222 13.31 -4.14 5.11
C LEU A 222 14.06 -3.29 6.13
N ARG A 223 15.09 -3.88 6.78
CA ARG A 223 15.82 -3.25 7.89
C ARG A 223 16.38 -1.87 7.54
N GLY A 224 17.07 -1.75 6.39
CA GLY A 224 17.63 -0.47 5.92
C GLY A 224 16.60 0.63 5.64
N LYS A 225 15.33 0.26 5.47
CA LYS A 225 14.20 1.20 5.28
C LYS A 225 13.35 1.37 6.53
N ARG A 226 13.65 0.65 7.62
CA ARG A 226 12.81 0.58 8.84
C ARG A 226 11.35 0.24 8.53
N THR A 227 11.13 -0.61 7.51
CA THR A 227 9.80 -0.96 7.02
C THR A 227 9.52 -2.45 7.12
N ILE A 228 8.32 -2.80 7.56
CA ILE A 228 7.75 -4.15 7.45
C ILE A 228 6.73 -4.12 6.31
N VAL A 229 6.86 -5.04 5.35
CA VAL A 229 5.87 -5.25 4.28
C VAL A 229 5.19 -6.59 4.51
N MET A 230 3.89 -6.57 4.75
CA MET A 230 3.04 -7.75 4.84
C MET A 230 2.28 -7.89 3.55
N TYR A 231 2.58 -8.94 2.78
CA TYR A 231 1.84 -9.26 1.57
C TYR A 231 0.98 -10.50 1.80
N LEU A 232 -0.33 -10.31 1.87
CA LEU A 232 -1.27 -11.30 2.42
C LEU A 232 -2.22 -11.85 1.35
N ARG A 233 -2.59 -13.13 1.51
CA ARG A 233 -3.60 -13.79 0.68
C ARG A 233 -4.99 -13.32 1.07
N ASP A 234 -5.90 -13.33 0.10
CA ASP A 234 -7.33 -13.20 0.36
C ASP A 234 -7.80 -14.41 1.19
N SER A 235 -8.72 -14.18 2.14
CA SER A 235 -9.24 -15.26 2.97
C SER A 235 -10.13 -16.21 2.15
N ASN A 236 -10.18 -17.49 2.54
CA ASN A 236 -11.03 -18.48 1.87
C ASN A 236 -12.51 -18.07 1.93
N ALA A 237 -12.98 -17.62 3.10
CA ALA A 237 -14.32 -17.07 3.28
C ALA A 237 -14.63 -15.88 2.34
N PHE A 238 -13.64 -15.03 2.03
CA PHE A 238 -13.81 -13.96 1.05
C PHE A 238 -13.91 -14.51 -0.37
N LYS A 239 -13.08 -15.50 -0.74
CA LYS A 239 -13.12 -16.16 -2.05
C LYS A 239 -14.47 -16.84 -2.29
N GLU A 240 -15.01 -17.52 -1.28
CA GLU A 240 -16.32 -18.18 -1.32
C GLU A 240 -17.47 -17.18 -1.49
N LYS A 241 -17.57 -16.18 -0.61
CA LYS A 241 -18.60 -15.11 -0.73
C LYS A 241 -18.50 -14.36 -2.05
N ARG A 242 -17.30 -14.24 -2.60
CA ARG A 242 -17.10 -13.59 -3.90
C ARG A 242 -17.59 -14.43 -5.06
N ALA A 243 -17.46 -15.76 -5.01
CA ALA A 243 -17.97 -16.64 -6.06
C ALA A 243 -19.50 -16.51 -6.24
N GLU A 244 -20.20 -16.10 -5.17
CA GLU A 244 -21.64 -15.85 -5.16
C GLU A 244 -22.03 -14.41 -5.54
N SER A 245 -21.05 -13.50 -5.66
CA SER A 245 -21.33 -12.08 -5.90
C SER A 245 -21.83 -11.83 -7.33
N LEU A 246 -22.76 -10.88 -7.48
CA LEU A 246 -23.28 -10.45 -8.79
C LEU A 246 -22.17 -10.02 -9.75
N ALA A 247 -21.12 -9.37 -9.24
CA ALA A 247 -19.96 -8.97 -10.05
C ALA A 247 -19.19 -10.18 -10.60
N TYR A 248 -19.07 -11.26 -9.83
CA TYR A 248 -18.42 -12.49 -10.28
C TYR A 248 -19.27 -13.24 -11.33
N ILE A 249 -20.59 -13.30 -11.10
CA ILE A 249 -21.55 -13.89 -12.04
C ILE A 249 -21.52 -13.12 -13.37
N PHE A 250 -21.55 -11.79 -13.31
CA PHE A 250 -21.57 -10.91 -14.49
C PHE A 250 -20.23 -10.89 -15.25
N SER A 251 -19.10 -11.01 -14.56
CA SER A 251 -17.75 -11.01 -15.15
C SER A 251 -17.31 -12.34 -15.78
N ASN A 252 -18.27 -13.19 -16.16
CA ASN A 252 -18.04 -14.51 -16.76
C ASN A 252 -17.11 -15.38 -15.90
N ARG A 253 -17.38 -15.46 -14.59
CA ARG A 253 -16.62 -16.23 -13.59
C ARG A 253 -15.17 -15.75 -13.38
N GLY A 254 -14.95 -14.43 -13.31
CA GLY A 254 -13.73 -13.88 -12.71
C GLY A 254 -12.59 -13.49 -13.67
N GLN A 255 -12.85 -13.22 -14.95
CA GLN A 255 -11.82 -12.71 -15.88
C GLN A 255 -11.37 -11.25 -15.63
N VAL A 256 -11.71 -10.64 -14.49
CA VAL A 256 -11.38 -9.24 -14.20
C VAL A 256 -10.28 -9.17 -13.14
N SER A 257 -9.10 -8.71 -13.55
CA SER A 257 -7.89 -8.70 -12.73
C SER A 257 -7.86 -7.75 -11.54
N SER A 258 -8.78 -6.78 -11.48
CA SER A 258 -8.93 -5.90 -10.33
C SER A 258 -9.65 -6.55 -9.15
N LEU A 259 -10.09 -7.80 -9.28
CA LEU A 259 -11.01 -8.43 -8.33
C LEU A 259 -10.35 -9.43 -7.35
N ASP A 260 -9.17 -10.00 -7.64
CA ASP A 260 -8.33 -10.74 -6.67
C ASP A 260 -6.83 -10.43 -6.81
N ASN A 261 -6.14 -10.65 -5.70
CA ASN A 261 -4.69 -10.45 -5.59
C ASN A 261 -3.86 -11.43 -6.43
N GLU A 262 -4.33 -12.67 -6.62
CA GLU A 262 -3.60 -13.68 -7.39
C GLU A 262 -3.62 -13.39 -8.90
N THR A 263 -4.75 -12.96 -9.47
CA THR A 263 -4.87 -12.56 -10.87
C THR A 263 -4.23 -11.20 -11.12
N ALA A 264 -4.35 -10.25 -10.19
CA ALA A 264 -3.61 -8.98 -10.26
C ALA A 264 -2.10 -9.23 -10.35
N ASN A 265 -1.56 -10.15 -9.53
CA ASN A 265 -0.17 -10.57 -9.63
C ASN A 265 0.16 -11.22 -10.97
N LYS A 266 -0.67 -12.19 -11.41
CA LYS A 266 -0.46 -12.84 -12.69
C LYS A 266 -0.38 -11.80 -13.80
N GLU A 267 -1.30 -10.84 -13.90
CA GLU A 267 -1.22 -9.78 -14.91
C GLU A 267 -0.02 -8.84 -14.78
N LEU A 268 0.38 -8.51 -13.54
CA LEU A 268 1.52 -7.63 -13.29
C LEU A 268 2.84 -8.28 -13.75
N PHE A 269 2.95 -9.60 -13.58
CA PHE A 269 4.10 -10.42 -13.95
C PHE A 269 3.92 -11.21 -15.27
N SER A 270 2.78 -11.07 -15.93
CA SER A 270 2.51 -11.73 -17.21
C SER A 270 3.26 -11.00 -18.33
N PRO A 271 3.90 -11.75 -19.24
CA PRO A 271 4.41 -11.23 -20.51
C PRO A 271 3.34 -10.42 -21.23
N LYS A 272 3.53 -9.12 -21.42
CA LYS A 272 2.61 -8.28 -22.21
C LYS A 272 2.95 -8.27 -23.71
N VAL A 273 3.81 -9.17 -24.16
CA VAL A 273 4.40 -9.16 -25.50
C VAL A 273 3.77 -10.27 -26.35
N LYS A 274 2.98 -9.89 -27.37
CA LYS A 274 2.33 -10.83 -28.29
C LYS A 274 3.29 -11.64 -29.16
N TYR A 275 4.56 -11.24 -29.26
CA TYR A 275 5.57 -11.81 -30.18
C TYR A 275 6.68 -12.60 -29.49
N ILE A 276 6.65 -12.76 -28.16
CA ILE A 276 7.73 -13.47 -27.44
C ILE A 276 7.81 -14.94 -27.86
N SER A 277 6.68 -15.55 -28.23
CA SER A 277 6.55 -16.92 -28.72
C SER A 277 7.35 -17.21 -30.00
N GLN A 278 7.78 -16.17 -30.73
CA GLN A 278 8.62 -16.32 -31.92
C GLN A 278 10.07 -16.70 -31.57
N PHE A 279 10.48 -16.55 -30.31
CA PHE A 279 11.81 -16.94 -29.83
C PHE A 279 11.74 -18.30 -29.14
N PRO A 280 12.33 -19.37 -29.72
CA PRO A 280 12.31 -20.69 -29.13
C PRO A 280 13.05 -20.72 -27.78
N ASN A 281 12.48 -21.43 -26.79
CA ASN A 281 13.02 -21.56 -25.42
C ASN A 281 13.21 -20.23 -24.67
N ASN A 282 12.33 -19.25 -24.89
CA ASN A 282 12.32 -18.04 -24.06
C ASN A 282 11.87 -18.35 -22.62
N LYS A 283 12.51 -17.72 -21.64
CA LYS A 283 12.08 -17.74 -20.24
C LYS A 283 12.09 -16.34 -19.67
N PHE A 284 10.95 -15.88 -19.16
CA PHE A 284 10.90 -14.61 -18.44
C PHE A 284 11.79 -14.68 -17.20
N MET A 285 12.67 -13.69 -17.06
CA MET A 285 13.59 -13.60 -15.93
C MET A 285 13.11 -12.54 -14.94
N TYR A 286 13.06 -11.29 -15.38
CA TYR A 286 12.70 -10.14 -14.55
C TYR A 286 12.27 -8.93 -15.37
N ARG A 287 11.73 -7.92 -14.69
CA ARG A 287 11.39 -6.60 -15.26
C ARG A 287 12.18 -5.50 -14.56
N ILE A 288 12.80 -4.60 -15.33
CA ILE A 288 13.51 -3.42 -14.80
C ILE A 288 12.68 -2.18 -15.12
N TYR A 289 12.39 -1.35 -14.13
CA TYR A 289 11.64 -0.11 -14.34
C TYR A 289 12.57 1.09 -14.39
N PHE A 290 12.32 1.99 -15.33
CA PHE A 290 13.01 3.27 -15.54
C PHE A 290 12.14 4.45 -15.15
N THR A 291 10.82 4.29 -15.31
CA THR A 291 9.77 5.16 -14.79
C THR A 291 8.54 4.30 -14.46
N HIS A 292 7.48 4.90 -13.91
CA HIS A 292 6.20 4.23 -13.69
C HIS A 292 5.58 3.64 -14.98
N SER A 293 5.89 4.22 -16.14
CA SER A 293 5.35 3.82 -17.45
C SER A 293 6.37 3.11 -18.34
N ASN A 294 7.66 3.31 -18.11
CA ASN A 294 8.75 2.73 -18.89
C ASN A 294 9.44 1.62 -18.11
N TYR A 295 9.39 0.40 -18.63
CA TYR A 295 10.07 -0.75 -18.10
C TYR A 295 10.67 -1.57 -19.24
N PHE A 296 11.61 -2.46 -18.92
CA PHE A 296 12.04 -3.57 -19.76
C PHE A 296 11.59 -4.88 -19.12
N ASP A 297 10.87 -5.71 -19.87
CA ASP A 297 10.82 -7.14 -19.58
C ASP A 297 12.04 -7.82 -20.15
N LEU A 298 12.69 -8.66 -19.36
CA LEU A 298 13.92 -9.36 -19.71
C LEU A 298 13.64 -10.87 -19.80
N TYR A 299 13.99 -11.45 -20.93
CA TYR A 299 13.86 -12.88 -21.22
C TYR A 299 15.23 -13.47 -21.54
N SER A 300 15.51 -14.67 -21.03
CA SER A 300 16.65 -15.46 -21.52
C SER A 300 16.28 -16.20 -22.79
N VAL A 301 17.12 -16.12 -23.82
CA VAL A 301 17.07 -17.01 -25.00
C VAL A 301 18.31 -17.89 -25.07
N LYS A 302 18.23 -18.99 -25.83
CA LYS A 302 19.25 -20.07 -25.89
C LYS A 302 20.65 -19.58 -26.27
N ASP A 303 20.74 -18.46 -26.99
CA ASP A 303 22.01 -17.89 -27.46
C ASP A 303 22.63 -16.87 -26.48
N GLY A 304 22.17 -16.86 -25.22
CA GLY A 304 22.71 -15.95 -24.21
C GLY A 304 22.44 -14.50 -24.61
N TYR A 305 21.23 -14.18 -25.03
CA TYR A 305 20.80 -12.79 -25.21
C TYR A 305 19.65 -12.48 -24.26
N TRP A 306 19.60 -11.24 -23.82
CA TRP A 306 18.45 -10.72 -23.08
C TRP A 306 17.65 -9.82 -24.00
N ILE A 307 16.36 -10.09 -24.13
CA ILE A 307 15.47 -9.23 -24.90
C ILE A 307 14.78 -8.28 -23.94
N GLY A 308 15.05 -6.98 -24.07
CA GLY A 308 14.33 -5.89 -23.40
C GLY A 308 13.21 -5.35 -24.29
N VAL A 309 12.00 -5.14 -23.75
CA VAL A 309 10.92 -4.40 -24.45
C VAL A 309 10.62 -3.06 -23.79
N THR A 310 10.82 -1.92 -24.46
CA THR A 310 10.33 -0.61 -23.95
C THR A 310 8.89 -0.33 -24.40
N ARG A 311 8.23 0.56 -23.65
CA ARG A 311 6.89 1.10 -23.96
C ARG A 311 6.95 2.61 -24.20
N ILE A 312 7.82 3.04 -25.13
CA ILE A 312 8.00 4.48 -25.43
C ILE A 312 6.82 5.04 -26.23
N HIS A 313 6.05 4.20 -26.92
CA HIS A 313 4.76 4.57 -27.52
C HIS A 313 3.71 3.47 -27.31
N PRO A 314 2.44 3.80 -27.00
CA PRO A 314 1.38 2.81 -26.90
C PRO A 314 1.16 2.15 -28.28
N GLY A 315 1.72 0.96 -28.49
CA GLY A 315 1.60 0.21 -29.74
C GLY A 315 2.93 -0.16 -30.41
N VAL A 316 4.04 0.48 -30.04
CA VAL A 316 5.37 0.18 -30.60
C VAL A 316 6.22 -0.48 -29.52
N HIS A 317 6.36 -1.80 -29.62
CA HIS A 317 7.29 -2.57 -28.79
C HIS A 317 8.68 -2.50 -29.44
N GLN A 318 9.65 -1.88 -28.78
CA GLN A 318 11.05 -1.90 -29.24
C GLN A 318 11.79 -3.02 -28.53
N MET A 319 12.40 -3.94 -29.30
CA MET A 319 13.15 -5.08 -28.79
C MET A 319 14.64 -4.78 -28.81
N PHE A 320 15.33 -5.05 -27.71
CA PHE A 320 16.78 -4.85 -27.59
C PHE A 320 17.45 -6.13 -27.12
N SER A 321 18.43 -6.62 -27.88
CA SER A 321 19.28 -7.72 -27.46
C SER A 321 20.45 -7.18 -26.63
N PHE A 322 20.64 -7.71 -25.42
CA PHE A 322 21.79 -7.43 -24.56
C PHE A 322 22.63 -8.67 -24.35
N ASN A 323 23.96 -8.51 -24.32
CA ASN A 323 24.86 -9.52 -23.77
C ASN A 323 24.57 -9.70 -22.26
N PRO A 324 24.36 -10.91 -21.74
CA PRO A 324 24.25 -11.22 -20.31
C PRO A 324 25.32 -10.63 -19.43
N ASP A 325 26.54 -10.59 -19.96
CA ASP A 325 27.71 -10.16 -19.21
C ASP A 325 28.03 -8.68 -19.43
N LEU A 326 27.34 -8.03 -20.39
CA LEU A 326 27.47 -6.61 -20.74
C LEU A 326 28.95 -6.15 -20.81
N ASP A 327 29.80 -7.08 -21.26
CA ASP A 327 31.27 -7.03 -21.31
C ASP A 327 31.82 -6.35 -22.57
N GLY A 328 30.93 -5.85 -23.44
CA GLY A 328 31.28 -5.21 -24.70
C GLY A 328 31.58 -6.18 -25.86
N VAL A 329 31.44 -7.50 -25.67
CA VAL A 329 31.66 -8.51 -26.73
C VAL A 329 30.61 -8.39 -27.86
N ILE A 330 29.42 -7.85 -27.55
CA ILE A 330 28.45 -7.41 -28.56
C ILE A 330 28.59 -5.90 -28.77
N ARG A 331 28.86 -5.47 -30.00
CA ARG A 331 28.78 -4.04 -30.36
C ARG A 331 27.34 -3.57 -30.25
N TYR A 332 27.06 -2.73 -29.26
CA TYR A 332 25.84 -1.95 -29.21
C TYR A 332 25.89 -0.88 -30.30
N ASP A 333 24.77 -0.62 -30.99
CA ASP A 333 24.70 0.56 -31.86
C ASP A 333 24.79 1.85 -31.02
N ARG A 334 25.22 2.94 -31.66
CA ARG A 334 25.48 4.22 -31.00
C ARG A 334 24.22 4.80 -30.34
N ASP A 335 23.06 4.65 -30.98
CA ASP A 335 21.79 5.19 -30.50
C ASP A 335 21.31 4.45 -29.24
N ARG A 336 21.54 3.14 -29.15
CA ARG A 336 21.25 2.31 -27.97
C ARG A 336 22.13 2.68 -26.79
N VAL A 337 23.43 2.92 -27.01
CA VAL A 337 24.34 3.38 -25.94
C VAL A 337 23.89 4.74 -25.42
N ILE A 338 23.50 5.66 -26.31
CA ILE A 338 22.98 6.99 -25.94
C ILE A 338 21.67 6.85 -25.14
N MET A 339 20.76 5.97 -25.55
CA MET A 339 19.51 5.71 -24.83
C MET A 339 19.76 5.17 -23.41
N LEU A 340 20.63 4.17 -23.26
CA LEU A 340 20.98 3.58 -21.97
C LEU A 340 21.69 4.59 -21.06
N LYS A 341 22.61 5.39 -21.62
CA LYS A 341 23.25 6.51 -20.91
C LYS A 341 22.20 7.49 -20.40
N LYS A 342 21.24 7.91 -21.24
CA LYS A 342 20.14 8.81 -20.82
C LYS A 342 19.30 8.22 -19.69
N PHE A 343 18.93 6.95 -19.81
CA PHE A 343 18.21 6.22 -18.76
C PHE A 343 18.99 6.12 -17.45
N TYR A 344 20.30 5.94 -17.53
CA TYR A 344 21.17 5.93 -16.35
C TYR A 344 21.22 7.25 -15.60
N HIS A 345 21.35 8.34 -16.36
CA HIS A 345 21.46 9.68 -15.78
C HIS A 345 20.17 10.16 -15.15
N MET A 346 19.01 9.58 -15.51
CA MET A 346 17.74 9.85 -14.83
C MET A 346 17.66 9.27 -13.42
N LYS A 347 18.60 8.42 -12.98
CA LYS A 347 18.70 7.89 -11.58
C LYS A 347 17.45 7.19 -11.01
N HIS A 348 16.47 6.83 -11.83
CA HIS A 348 15.22 6.19 -11.40
C HIS A 348 15.16 4.73 -11.85
N PHE A 349 16.06 3.90 -11.32
CA PHE A 349 15.98 2.46 -11.55
C PHE A 349 15.30 1.75 -10.40
N HIS A 350 14.32 0.91 -10.72
CA HIS A 350 13.77 -0.04 -9.77
C HIS A 350 14.14 -1.45 -10.20
N TYR A 351 14.80 -2.16 -9.29
CA TYR A 351 15.30 -3.50 -9.51
C TYR A 351 14.50 -4.50 -8.68
N GLN A 352 14.28 -5.68 -9.23
CA GLN A 352 13.47 -6.69 -8.55
C GLN A 352 14.19 -7.41 -7.41
N SER A 353 15.51 -7.23 -7.28
CA SER A 353 16.30 -7.66 -6.12
C SER A 353 17.66 -6.94 -6.09
N GLU A 354 18.30 -6.87 -4.91
CA GLU A 354 19.66 -6.31 -4.75
C GLU A 354 20.73 -7.02 -5.63
N PRO A 355 20.76 -8.36 -5.74
CA PRO A 355 21.71 -9.02 -6.64
C PRO A 355 21.52 -8.65 -8.12
N ILE A 356 20.27 -8.46 -8.55
CA ILE A 356 19.96 -7.99 -9.91
C ILE A 356 20.41 -6.54 -10.09
N ALA A 357 20.18 -5.70 -9.08
CA ALA A 357 20.64 -4.31 -9.08
C ALA A 357 22.16 -4.24 -9.22
N ALA A 358 22.90 -5.06 -8.48
CA ALA A 358 24.37 -5.10 -8.53
C ALA A 358 24.88 -5.52 -9.91
N LYS A 359 24.34 -6.60 -10.49
CA LYS A 359 24.72 -7.07 -11.84
C LYS A 359 24.42 -6.03 -12.91
N PHE A 360 23.22 -5.45 -12.89
CA PHE A 360 22.80 -4.49 -13.91
C PHE A 360 23.51 -3.14 -13.79
N LYS A 361 23.80 -2.70 -12.55
CA LYS A 361 24.57 -1.48 -12.31
C LYS A 361 26.03 -1.62 -12.77
N ALA A 362 26.71 -2.68 -12.37
CA ALA A 362 28.09 -2.96 -12.79
C ALA A 362 28.19 -2.99 -14.33
N ALA A 363 27.21 -3.60 -14.96
CA ALA A 363 27.13 -3.67 -16.39
C ALA A 363 26.82 -2.33 -17.11
N LEU A 364 25.91 -1.51 -16.57
CA LEU A 364 25.66 -0.16 -17.10
C LEU A 364 26.90 0.73 -16.96
N GLU A 365 27.65 0.59 -15.85
CA GLU A 365 28.93 1.28 -15.65
C GLU A 365 29.95 0.88 -16.73
N THR A 366 30.03 -0.40 -17.09
CA THR A 366 30.84 -0.87 -18.24
C THR A 366 30.40 -0.22 -19.55
N VAL A 367 29.10 -0.21 -19.87
CA VAL A 367 28.56 0.42 -21.10
C VAL A 367 28.81 1.94 -21.14
N ILE A 368 28.85 2.60 -19.99
CA ILE A 368 29.19 4.03 -19.90
C ILE A 368 30.67 4.28 -20.16
N SER A 369 31.54 3.38 -19.69
CA SER A 369 33.01 3.47 -19.84
C SER A 369 33.49 3.23 -21.28
N LEU A 370 32.68 2.57 -22.10
CA LEU A 370 32.92 2.43 -23.54
C LEU A 370 32.73 3.80 -24.21
N LYS A 371 33.84 4.33 -24.77
CA LYS A 371 33.89 5.61 -25.48
C LYS A 371 33.08 5.58 -26.78
#